data_AF-A0A0Q9C118-F1
#
_entry.id   AF-A0A0Q9C118-F1
#
_cell.length_a   1.000
_cell.length_b   1.000
_cell.length_c   1.000
_cell.angle_alpha   90.00
_cell.angle_beta   90.00
_cell.angle_gamma   90.00
#
_symmetry.space_group_name_H-M   'P 1'
#
loop_
_entity.id
_entity.type
_entity.pdbx_description
1 polymer ?
#
loop_
_entity_poly.entity_id
_entity_poly.type
_entity_poly.pdbx_seq_one_letter_code
_entity_poly.pdbx_strand_id
1 'polypeptide(L)'
;MSRPTGNTPFPKRARTLNPKQYGHEVTTPETPMPVRAWIVTMQGDEFEIDADAIAWTKRAVHISYMDRFGHPDTAWVWAGAVVRR
;
A
#
# COMPACT_ATOMS: atom_id res chain seq x y z
N MET A 1 18.08 8.57 -2.67
CA MET A 1 16.79 9.13 -2.26
C MET A 1 15.75 8.68 -3.26
N SER A 2 14.96 7.64 -2.95
CA SER A 2 13.95 7.12 -3.88
C SER A 2 12.83 8.15 -4.05
N ARG A 3 12.57 8.57 -5.30
CA ARG A 3 11.48 9.48 -5.64
C ARG A 3 10.16 8.88 -5.16
N PRO A 4 9.24 9.67 -4.59
CA PRO A 4 7.92 9.19 -4.27
C PRO A 4 7.18 8.92 -5.60
N THR A 5 7.06 7.67 -6.02
CA THR A 5 6.37 7.23 -7.26
C THR A 5 4.85 7.37 -7.23
N GLY A 6 4.31 8.05 -6.21
CA GLY A 6 2.88 8.20 -6.04
C GLY A 6 2.37 9.44 -6.73
N ASN A 7 1.49 9.23 -7.71
CA ASN A 7 0.82 10.31 -8.42
C ASN A 7 -0.34 10.91 -7.60
N THR A 8 -0.63 10.38 -6.39
CA THR A 8 -1.61 10.96 -5.48
C THR A 8 -1.11 12.29 -4.89
N PRO A 9 -1.88 13.39 -5.01
CA PRO A 9 -1.52 14.67 -4.43
C PRO A 9 -1.31 14.58 -2.92
N PHE A 10 -0.25 15.21 -2.41
CA PHE A 10 -0.08 15.42 -0.98
C PHE A 10 -1.18 16.37 -0.43
N PRO A 11 -1.72 16.16 0.78
CA PRO A 11 -1.45 15.09 1.75
C PRO A 11 -2.40 13.86 1.62
N LYS A 12 -3.12 13.74 0.50
CA LYS A 12 -4.12 12.66 0.30
C LYS A 12 -3.51 11.29 0.02
N ARG A 13 -2.19 11.25 -0.19
CA ARG A 13 -1.43 10.03 -0.40
C ARG A 13 -1.43 9.13 0.84
N ALA A 14 -1.48 7.81 0.62
CA ALA A 14 -1.34 6.83 1.69
C ALA A 14 0.04 6.94 2.36
N ARG A 15 0.05 6.92 3.69
CA ARG A 15 1.25 6.70 4.48
C ARG A 15 1.74 5.28 4.21
N THR A 16 2.99 5.18 3.78
CA THR A 16 3.66 3.91 3.51
C THR A 16 4.61 3.56 4.66
N LEU A 17 4.65 2.29 5.03
CA LEU A 17 5.63 1.79 6.00
C LEU A 17 7.06 1.95 5.44
N ASN A 18 7.99 2.34 6.28
CA ASN A 18 9.40 2.40 5.92
C ASN A 18 10.07 1.01 5.93
N PRO A 19 11.26 0.83 5.33
CA PRO A 19 11.94 -0.47 5.27
C PRO A 19 12.18 -1.15 6.62
N LYS A 20 12.44 -0.38 7.68
CA LYS A 20 12.61 -0.94 9.03
C LYS A 20 11.29 -1.48 9.61
N GLN A 21 10.15 -0.97 9.15
CA GLN A 21 8.82 -1.39 9.58
C GLN A 21 8.33 -2.62 8.80
N TYR A 22 8.39 -2.60 7.46
CA TYR A 22 7.89 -3.71 6.64
C TYR A 22 8.84 -4.91 6.63
N GLY A 23 10.15 -4.74 6.84
CA GLY A 23 11.13 -5.84 6.94
C GLY A 23 11.87 -6.16 5.63
N HIS A 24 12.67 -7.23 5.62
CA HIS A 24 13.63 -7.51 4.54
C HIS A 24 13.27 -8.70 3.63
N GLU A 25 12.53 -9.70 4.13
CA GLU A 25 12.11 -10.88 3.36
C GLU A 25 10.86 -10.55 2.52
N VAL A 26 11.07 -9.93 1.36
CA VAL A 26 10.00 -9.59 0.42
C VAL A 26 9.73 -10.75 -0.52
N THR A 27 8.48 -11.20 -0.57
CA THR A 27 7.94 -12.16 -1.54
C THR A 27 7.07 -11.41 -2.55
N THR A 28 7.26 -11.70 -3.82
CA THR A 28 6.50 -11.11 -4.93
C THR A 28 5.70 -12.23 -5.62
N PRO A 29 4.38 -12.10 -5.76
CA PRO A 29 3.59 -13.07 -6.52
C PRO A 29 3.86 -12.93 -8.03
N GLU A 30 3.62 -13.99 -8.80
CA GLU A 30 3.67 -13.94 -10.27
C GLU A 30 2.58 -13.02 -10.85
N THR A 31 1.40 -13.03 -10.22
CA THR A 31 0.26 -12.19 -10.58
C THR A 31 -0.18 -11.35 -9.36
N PRO A 32 -0.51 -10.06 -9.54
CA PRO A 32 -1.09 -9.26 -8.48
C PRO A 32 -2.35 -9.91 -7.92
N MET A 33 -2.49 -9.92 -6.59
CA MET A 33 -3.62 -10.58 -5.93
C MET A 33 -4.64 -9.54 -5.45
N PRO A 34 -5.92 -9.63 -5.83
CA PRO A 34 -6.93 -8.66 -5.39
C PRO A 34 -7.15 -8.76 -3.87
N VAL A 35 -7.14 -7.60 -3.21
CA VAL A 35 -7.31 -7.47 -1.77
C VAL A 35 -8.16 -6.24 -1.43
N ARG A 36 -8.64 -6.20 -0.18
CA ARG A 36 -9.09 -4.97 0.45
C ARG A 36 -8.09 -4.55 1.50
N ALA A 37 -7.75 -3.27 1.54
CA ALA A 37 -6.75 -2.73 2.44
C ALA A 37 -7.25 -1.48 3.15
N TRP A 38 -6.97 -1.39 4.44
CA TRP A 38 -7.08 -0.13 5.18
C TRP A 38 -5.83 0.71 4.95
N ILE A 39 -6.02 1.94 4.49
CA ILE A 39 -4.95 2.92 4.34
C ILE A 39 -5.20 4.14 5.23
N VAL A 40 -4.10 4.75 5.67
CA VAL A 40 -4.12 6.02 6.40
C VAL A 40 -3.42 7.06 5.53
N THR A 41 -4.03 8.20 5.26
CA THR A 41 -3.41 9.26 4.45
C THR A 41 -2.34 10.00 5.25
N MET A 42 -1.52 10.82 4.57
CA MET A 42 -0.60 11.73 5.26
C MET A 42 -1.34 12.79 6.10
N GLN A 43 -2.61 13.07 5.80
CA GLN A 43 -3.48 13.95 6.58
C GLN A 43 -4.09 13.26 7.82
N GLY A 44 -4.02 11.94 7.90
CA GLY A 44 -4.55 11.15 9.02
C GLY A 44 -5.95 10.58 8.80
N ASP A 45 -6.50 10.71 7.59
CA ASP A 45 -7.78 10.07 7.23
C ASP A 45 -7.59 8.56 7.05
N GLU A 46 -8.51 7.75 7.56
CA GLU A 46 -8.50 6.29 7.43
C GLU A 46 -9.68 5.81 6.57
N PHE A 47 -9.40 4.95 5.60
CA PHE A 47 -10.47 4.33 4.80
C PHE A 47 -10.02 3.00 4.18
N GLU A 48 -11.00 2.15 3.89
CA GLU A 48 -10.83 0.88 3.18
C GLU A 48 -10.85 1.13 1.67
N ILE A 49 -9.96 0.46 0.94
CA ILE A 49 -9.87 0.55 -0.52
C ILE A 49 -9.66 -0.83 -1.15
N ASP A 50 -10.14 -0.96 -2.38
CA ASP A 50 -9.78 -2.08 -3.26
C ASP A 50 -8.37 -1.85 -3.82
N ALA A 51 -7.54 -2.88 -3.72
CA ALA A 51 -6.15 -2.83 -4.14
C ALA A 51 -5.68 -4.19 -4.63
N ASP A 52 -4.49 -4.21 -5.24
CA ASP A 52 -3.79 -5.44 -5.57
C ASP A 52 -2.55 -5.59 -4.68
N ALA A 53 -2.42 -6.73 -4.01
CA ALA A 53 -1.19 -7.12 -3.31
C ALA A 53 -0.15 -7.52 -4.36
N ILE A 54 0.89 -6.70 -4.47
CA ILE A 54 1.99 -6.85 -5.44
C ILE A 54 3.28 -7.36 -4.80
N ALA A 55 3.39 -7.33 -3.47
CA ALA A 55 4.44 -8.00 -2.71
C ALA A 55 4.01 -8.11 -1.24
N TRP A 56 4.69 -8.93 -0.44
CA TRP A 56 4.49 -8.98 1.00
C TRP A 56 5.75 -9.41 1.74
N THR A 57 5.77 -9.13 3.04
CA THR A 57 6.69 -9.72 4.01
C THR A 57 5.87 -10.45 5.08
N LYS A 58 6.53 -10.99 6.10
CA LYS A 58 5.83 -11.52 7.29
C LYS A 58 4.98 -10.49 8.04
N ARG A 59 5.25 -9.19 7.86
CA ARG A 59 4.65 -8.10 8.66
C ARG A 59 3.73 -7.19 7.85
N ALA A 60 3.95 -7.08 6.56
CA ALA A 60 3.38 -6.03 5.75
C ALA A 60 3.07 -6.52 4.34
N VAL A 61 2.17 -5.82 3.66
CA VAL A 61 1.80 -6.07 2.27
C VAL A 61 2.05 -4.79 1.49
N HIS A 62 2.68 -4.93 0.34
CA HIS A 62 2.82 -3.87 -0.65
C HIS A 62 1.61 -3.92 -1.56
N ILE A 63 0.82 -2.86 -1.53
CA ILE A 63 -0.38 -2.74 -2.33
C ILE A 63 -0.16 -1.76 -3.47
N SER A 64 -0.77 -2.06 -4.62
CA SER A 64 -1.01 -1.14 -5.73
C SER A 64 -2.48 -0.78 -5.73
N TYR A 65 -2.82 0.49 -5.78
CA TYR A 65 -4.20 0.96 -5.74
C TYR A 65 -4.41 2.17 -6.64
N MET A 66 -5.68 2.44 -6.96
CA MET A 66 -6.11 3.65 -7.63
C MET A 66 -6.63 4.63 -6.60
N ASP A 67 -6.10 5.83 -6.54
CA ASP A 67 -6.59 6.85 -5.63
C ASP A 67 -7.96 7.41 -6.09
N ARG A 68 -8.54 8.27 -5.24
CA ARG A 68 -9.82 8.95 -5.52
C ARG A 68 -9.83 9.88 -6.72
N PHE A 69 -8.68 10.17 -7.32
CA PHE A 69 -8.51 11.01 -8.51
C PHE A 69 -8.18 10.18 -9.75
N GLY A 70 -8.14 8.84 -9.63
CA GLY A 70 -7.78 7.95 -10.72
C GLY A 70 -6.28 7.89 -10.98
N HIS A 71 -5.44 8.21 -10.00
CA HIS A 71 -4.00 8.04 -10.11
C HIS A 71 -3.54 6.73 -9.47
N PRO A 72 -2.70 5.95 -10.14
CA PRO A 72 -2.08 4.78 -9.54
C PRO A 72 -1.05 5.21 -8.48
N ASP A 73 -1.06 4.54 -7.34
CA ASP A 73 -0.05 4.68 -6.29
C ASP A 73 0.18 3.33 -5.59
N THR A 74 1.23 3.28 -4.78
CA THR A 74 1.64 2.09 -4.04
C THR A 74 1.95 2.46 -2.60
N ALA A 75 1.65 1.53 -1.68
CA ALA A 75 1.97 1.70 -0.27
C ALA A 75 2.27 0.36 0.39
N TRP A 76 3.21 0.36 1.33
CA TRP A 76 3.36 -0.72 2.29
C TRP A 76 2.41 -0.47 3.46
N VAL A 77 1.56 -1.43 3.74
CA VAL A 77 0.61 -1.43 4.87
C VAL A 77 0.85 -2.65 5.75
N TRP A 78 0.42 -2.59 7.02
CA TRP A 78 0.53 -3.75 7.91
C TRP A 78 -0.30 -4.93 7.37
N ALA A 79 0.17 -6.16 7.54
CA ALA A 79 -0.53 -7.35 7.05
C ALA A 79 -1.94 -7.49 7.66
N GLY A 80 -2.11 -7.08 8.93
CA GLY A 80 -3.42 -7.05 9.58
C GLY A 80 -4.38 -5.98 9.03
N ALA A 81 -3.90 -5.03 8.23
CA ALA A 81 -4.72 -4.04 7.54
C ALA A 81 -5.24 -4.55 6.19
N VAL A 82 -4.87 -5.78 5.78
CA VAL A 82 -5.22 -6.35 4.48
C VAL A 82 -6.07 -7.59 4.64
N VAL A 83 -7.16 -7.65 3.88
CA VAL A 83 -8.08 -8.78 3.81
C VAL A 83 -8.09 -9.29 2.37
N ARG A 84 -7.91 -10.61 2.20
CA ARG A 84 -8.04 -11.24 0.88
C ARG A 84 -9.50 -11.23 0.44
N ARG A 85 -9.74 -10.97 -0.85
CA ARG A 85 -11.05 -11.16 -1.46
C ARG A 85 -11.29 -12.63 -1.80
#